data_AF-A0A960U5K5-F1
#
_entry.id   AF-A0A960U5K5-F1
#
_cell.length_a   1.000
_cell.length_b   1.000
_cell.length_c   1.000
_cell.angle_alpha   90.00
_cell.angle_beta   90.00
_cell.angle_gamma   90.00
#
_symmetry.space_group_name_H-M   'P 1'
#
loop_
_entity.id
_entity.type
_entity.pdbx_description
1 polymer ?
#
loop_
_entity_poly.entity_id
_entity_poly.type
_entity_poly.pdbx_seq_one_letter_code
_entity_poly.pdbx_strand_id
1 'polypeptide(L)'
;MYNTLEDLKILCGKKPDAMGMDDVNPLSTGKTEWVTFLESASEFALNKILYWGFQTAPVERLKQAEVWLVKAFLAEEEYYRSLNDVASISLVGVQSITTRSMKPNEFNSVVKSFMDKAYSILSEYASSSRDYVVVV
;
A
#
# COMPACT_ATOMS: atom_id res chain seq x y z
N MET A 1 -3.99 -4.56 14.02
CA MET A 1 -4.22 -4.19 12.61
C MET A 1 -5.57 -3.54 12.48
N TYR A 2 -5.84 -2.83 11.39
CA TYR A 2 -7.04 -1.99 11.22
C TYR A 2 -8.34 -2.58 11.79
N ASN A 3 -9.17 -1.73 12.39
CA ASN A 3 -10.41 -2.16 13.05
C ASN A 3 -11.50 -2.53 12.04
N THR A 4 -11.53 -1.83 10.89
CA THR A 4 -12.48 -2.10 9.79
C THR A 4 -11.84 -1.77 8.43
N LEU A 5 -12.35 -2.39 7.37
CA LEU A 5 -11.91 -2.15 5.99
C LEU A 5 -12.26 -0.73 5.50
N GLU A 6 -13.30 -0.14 6.09
CA GLU A 6 -13.78 1.22 5.82
C GLU A 6 -12.77 2.28 6.31
N ASP A 7 -12.17 2.07 7.48
CA ASP A 7 -11.07 2.91 7.99
C ASP A 7 -9.86 2.90 7.05
N LEU A 8 -9.58 1.75 6.44
CA LEU A 8 -8.48 1.55 5.49
C LEU A 8 -8.72 2.33 4.19
N LYS A 9 -9.96 2.34 3.69
CA LYS A 9 -10.37 3.18 2.55
C LYS A 9 -10.12 4.66 2.83
N ILE A 10 -10.46 5.15 4.03
CA ILE A 10 -10.26 6.55 4.43
C ILE A 10 -8.76 6.88 4.54
N LEU A 11 -7.98 6.02 5.20
CA LEU A 11 -6.59 6.31 5.55
C LEU A 11 -5.60 6.15 4.37
N CYS A 12 -5.96 5.36 3.36
CA CYS A 12 -5.20 5.28 2.11
C CYS A 12 -5.28 6.58 1.30
N GLY A 13 -6.37 7.34 1.43
CA GLY A 13 -6.54 8.65 0.76
C GLY A 13 -6.61 8.58 -0.77
N LYS A 14 -6.81 7.39 -1.34
CA LYS A 14 -6.92 7.13 -2.78
C LYS A 14 -8.30 6.54 -3.08
N LYS A 15 -8.90 7.00 -4.19
CA LYS A 15 -10.18 6.48 -4.67
C LYS A 15 -9.95 5.25 -5.56
N PRO A 16 -10.83 4.25 -5.53
CA PRO A 16 -10.76 3.06 -6.40
C PRO A 16 -10.66 3.43 -7.90
N ASP A 17 -11.46 4.40 -8.35
CA ASP A 17 -11.47 4.86 -9.74
C ASP A 17 -10.11 5.39 -10.20
N ALA A 18 -9.34 6.01 -9.29
CA ALA A 18 -8.01 6.52 -9.60
C ALA A 18 -6.98 5.39 -9.85
N MET A 19 -7.28 4.18 -9.38
CA MET A 19 -6.50 2.96 -9.58
C MET A 19 -7.01 2.12 -10.77
N GLY A 20 -8.12 2.55 -11.40
CA GLY A 20 -8.82 1.75 -12.40
C GLY A 20 -9.36 0.44 -11.82
N MET A 21 -9.85 0.46 -10.58
CA MET A 21 -10.41 -0.70 -9.88
C MET A 21 -11.90 -0.51 -9.59
N ASP A 22 -12.68 -1.58 -9.71
CA ASP A 22 -14.11 -1.56 -9.40
C ASP A 22 -14.36 -1.68 -7.88
N ASP A 23 -15.11 -0.74 -7.32
CA ASP A 23 -15.59 -0.75 -5.91
C ASP A 23 -17.12 -0.79 -5.79
N VAL A 24 -17.81 -1.09 -6.89
CA VAL A 24 -19.28 -1.17 -6.96
C VAL A 24 -19.73 -2.59 -7.23
N ASN A 25 -19.14 -3.25 -8.24
CA ASN A 25 -19.54 -4.61 -8.60
C ASN A 25 -18.71 -5.65 -7.84
N PRO A 26 -19.35 -6.58 -7.13
CA PRO A 26 -18.66 -7.67 -6.47
C PRO A 26 -18.13 -8.70 -7.48
N LEU A 27 -16.94 -9.20 -7.23
CA LEU A 27 -16.38 -10.38 -7.88
C LEU A 27 -17.15 -11.64 -7.46
N SER A 28 -16.81 -12.79 -8.08
CA SER A 28 -17.36 -14.10 -7.69
C SER A 28 -17.09 -14.48 -6.22
N THR A 29 -16.12 -13.81 -5.58
CA THR A 29 -15.80 -13.93 -4.16
C THR A 29 -16.75 -13.14 -3.25
N GLY A 30 -17.69 -12.38 -3.80
CA GLY A 30 -18.62 -11.51 -3.07
C GLY A 30 -18.03 -10.19 -2.58
N LYS A 31 -16.75 -9.92 -2.90
CA LYS A 31 -16.03 -8.68 -2.57
C LYS A 31 -15.74 -7.89 -3.84
N THR A 32 -15.62 -6.56 -3.74
CA THR A 32 -15.20 -5.73 -4.87
C THR A 32 -13.71 -5.92 -5.15
N GLU A 33 -13.25 -5.52 -6.34
CA GLU A 33 -11.82 -5.56 -6.69
C GLU A 33 -11.01 -4.71 -5.69
N TRP A 34 -11.54 -3.53 -5.35
CA TRP A 34 -10.91 -2.65 -4.36
C TRP A 34 -10.81 -3.27 -2.96
N VAL A 35 -11.86 -3.97 -2.50
CA VAL A 35 -11.82 -4.65 -1.20
C VAL A 35 -10.77 -5.76 -1.20
N THR A 36 -10.74 -6.58 -2.24
CA THR A 36 -9.77 -7.68 -2.39
C THR A 36 -8.32 -7.15 -2.42
N PHE A 37 -8.13 -6.02 -3.09
CA PHE A 37 -6.85 -5.31 -3.13
C PHE A 37 -6.41 -4.85 -1.74
N LEU A 38 -7.28 -4.18 -0.99
CA LEU A 38 -6.96 -3.66 0.34
C LEU A 38 -6.65 -4.78 1.34
N GLU A 39 -7.32 -5.92 1.24
CA GLU A 39 -7.01 -7.11 2.05
C GLU A 39 -5.59 -7.62 1.75
N SER A 40 -5.25 -7.74 0.46
CA SER A 40 -3.92 -8.18 0.02
C SER A 40 -2.83 -7.21 0.47
N ALA A 41 -3.07 -5.90 0.36
CA ALA A 41 -2.13 -4.87 0.82
C ALA A 41 -1.95 -4.89 2.35
N SER A 42 -3.02 -5.17 3.10
CA SER A 42 -2.97 -5.28 4.56
C SER A 42 -2.21 -6.53 5.01
N GLU A 43 -2.41 -7.66 4.32
CA GLU A 43 -1.66 -8.89 4.55
C GLU A 43 -0.17 -8.71 4.23
N PHE A 44 0.16 -8.03 3.13
CA PHE A 44 1.53 -7.65 2.81
C PHE A 44 2.16 -6.81 3.93
N ALA A 45 1.44 -5.79 4.41
CA ALA A 45 1.91 -4.92 5.48
C ALA A 45 2.19 -5.72 6.78
N LEU A 46 1.30 -6.64 7.15
CA LEU A 46 1.51 -7.54 8.30
C LEU A 46 2.76 -8.38 8.15
N ASN A 47 2.89 -9.05 7.00
CA ASN A 47 4.02 -9.94 6.74
C ASN A 47 5.35 -9.16 6.80
N LYS A 48 5.37 -7.91 6.34
CA LYS A 48 6.54 -7.03 6.46
C LYS A 48 6.84 -6.64 7.90
N ILE A 49 5.83 -6.26 8.69
CA ILE A 49 5.98 -5.93 10.11
C ILE A 49 6.56 -7.13 10.88
N LEU A 50 6.00 -8.32 10.65
CA LEU A 50 6.48 -9.56 11.24
C LEU A 50 7.90 -9.91 10.80
N TYR A 51 8.21 -9.74 9.51
CA TYR A 51 9.56 -9.94 8.97
C TYR A 51 10.60 -9.02 9.62
N TRP A 52 10.21 -7.80 9.99
CA TRP A 52 11.07 -6.87 10.74
C TRP A 52 11.15 -7.18 12.25
N GLY A 53 10.52 -8.26 12.72
CA GLY A 53 10.61 -8.72 14.10
C GLY A 53 9.68 -7.99 15.08
N PHE A 54 8.73 -7.19 14.59
CA PHE A 54 7.76 -6.50 15.46
C PHE A 54 6.57 -7.41 15.78
N GLN A 55 6.20 -7.50 17.07
CA GLN A 55 5.01 -8.23 17.51
C GLN A 55 3.72 -7.47 17.19
N THR A 56 2.63 -8.20 16.93
CA THR A 56 1.38 -7.69 16.36
C THR A 56 0.35 -7.24 17.40
N ALA A 57 0.77 -6.89 18.62
CA ALA A 57 -0.15 -6.37 19.63
C ALA A 57 -0.88 -5.13 19.07
N PRO A 58 -2.20 -4.98 19.23
CA PRO A 58 -2.97 -3.91 18.59
C PRO A 58 -2.68 -2.54 19.22
N VAL A 59 -1.54 -1.96 18.86
CA VAL A 59 -1.10 -0.63 19.29
C VAL A 59 -1.32 0.35 18.14
N GLU A 60 -1.72 1.58 18.47
CA GLU A 60 -2.00 2.64 17.50
C GLU A 60 -0.85 2.86 16.50
N ARG A 61 0.41 2.71 16.96
CA ARG A 61 1.62 2.84 16.13
C ARG A 61 1.75 1.74 15.07
N LEU A 62 1.34 0.51 15.39
CA LEU A 62 1.32 -0.59 14.40
C LEU A 62 0.30 -0.30 13.30
N LYS A 63 -0.86 0.26 13.67
CA LYS A 63 -1.86 0.71 12.68
C LYS A 63 -1.29 1.81 11.79
N GLN A 64 -0.58 2.78 12.37
CA GLN A 64 0.09 3.84 11.60
C GLN A 64 1.13 3.27 10.61
N ALA A 65 1.98 2.35 11.05
CA ALA A 65 2.98 1.69 10.20
C ALA A 65 2.34 0.87 9.07
N GLU A 66 1.25 0.15 9.38
CA GLU A 66 0.44 -0.60 8.42
C GLU A 66 -0.10 0.33 7.31
N VAL A 67 -0.61 1.51 7.65
CA VAL A 67 -1.07 2.51 6.65
C VAL A 67 0.06 2.87 5.67
N TRP A 68 1.27 3.10 6.18
CA TRP A 68 2.41 3.48 5.34
C TRP A 68 2.85 2.34 4.43
N LEU A 69 2.81 1.09 4.90
CA LEU A 69 3.11 -0.09 4.09
C LEU A 69 2.05 -0.33 3.02
N VAL A 70 0.77 -0.13 3.33
CA VAL A 70 -0.31 -0.18 2.33
C VAL A 70 -0.12 0.93 1.28
N LYS A 71 0.31 2.12 1.66
CA LYS A 71 0.66 3.20 0.73
C LYS A 71 1.86 2.85 -0.16
N ALA A 72 2.85 2.12 0.36
CA ALA A 72 3.95 1.59 -0.43
C ALA A 72 3.43 0.60 -1.48
N PHE A 73 2.60 -0.35 -1.08
CA PHE A 73 1.98 -1.34 -1.97
C PHE A 73 1.11 -0.69 -3.06
N LEU A 74 0.34 0.33 -2.70
CA LEU A 74 -0.43 1.14 -3.66
C LEU A 74 0.46 1.81 -4.72
N ALA A 75 1.58 2.40 -4.30
CA ALA A 75 2.51 3.05 -5.22
C ALA A 75 3.20 2.05 -6.18
N GLU A 76 3.48 0.83 -5.71
CA GLU A 76 3.96 -0.29 -6.54
C GLU A 76 2.93 -0.66 -7.61
N GLU A 77 1.68 -0.85 -7.20
CA GLU A 77 0.60 -1.24 -8.10
C GLU A 77 0.26 -0.15 -9.12
N GLU A 78 0.24 1.13 -8.73
CA GLU A 78 0.10 2.25 -9.67
C GLU A 78 1.24 2.26 -10.71
N TYR A 79 2.48 2.05 -10.27
CA TYR A 79 3.63 2.01 -11.17
C TYR A 79 3.53 0.86 -12.18
N TYR A 80 3.23 -0.37 -11.72
CA TYR A 80 3.08 -1.51 -12.61
C TYR A 80 1.92 -1.37 -13.59
N ARG A 81 0.77 -0.84 -13.13
CA ARG A 81 -0.36 -0.51 -14.03
C ARG A 81 0.04 0.52 -15.07
N SER A 82 0.79 1.57 -14.69
CA SER A 82 1.26 2.58 -15.64
C SER A 82 2.22 2.03 -16.70
N LEU A 83 3.02 1.01 -16.37
CA LEU A 83 3.90 0.34 -17.33
C LEU A 83 3.09 -0.53 -18.32
N ASN A 84 2.07 -1.22 -17.85
CA ASN A 84 1.20 -2.05 -18.69
C ASN A 84 0.33 -1.21 -19.63
N ASP A 85 -0.08 -0.02 -19.20
CA ASP A 85 -0.87 0.90 -20.04
C ASP A 85 -0.01 1.53 -21.15
N VAL A 86 1.28 1.79 -20.89
CA VAL A 86 2.22 2.23 -21.94
C VAL A 86 2.43 1.15 -23.02
N ALA A 87 2.31 -0.13 -22.67
CA ALA A 87 2.37 -1.24 -23.63
C ALA A 87 1.09 -1.39 -24.49
N SER A 88 -0.06 -0.86 -24.03
CA SER A 88 -1.35 -0.93 -24.73
C SER A 88 -1.56 0.23 -25.72
N ILE A 89 -0.86 1.36 -25.53
CA ILE A 89 -0.94 2.57 -26.38
C ILE A 89 0.09 2.49 -27.52
N SER A 90 -0.09 1.52 -28.42
CA SER A 90 0.54 1.50 -29.74
C SER A 90 -0.46 1.06 -30.81
N LEU A 91 -1.63 1.69 -30.81
CA LEU A 91 -2.60 1.59 -31.89
C LEU A 91 -3.08 2.99 -32.29
N VAL A 92 -2.46 3.49 -33.36
CA VAL A 92 -3.02 4.42 -34.38
C VAL A 92 -3.82 5.63 -33.86
N GLY A 93 -3.14 6.77 -33.72
CA GLY A 93 -3.71 8.06 -34.16
C GLY A 93 -4.49 8.93 -33.16
N VAL A 94 -4.43 8.69 -31.85
CA VAL A 94 -5.12 9.56 -30.87
C VAL A 94 -4.12 10.33 -30.02
N GLN A 95 -4.33 11.65 -29.90
CA GLN A 95 -3.52 12.57 -29.12
C GLN A 95 -3.27 12.04 -27.70
N SER A 96 -1.99 11.88 -27.37
CA SER A 96 -1.49 11.50 -26.05
C SER A 96 -2.03 12.44 -24.97
N ILE A 97 -2.91 11.94 -24.12
CA ILE A 97 -3.11 12.52 -22.79
C ILE A 97 -1.84 12.18 -22.03
N THR A 98 -0.93 13.14 -21.90
CA THR A 98 0.31 12.98 -21.14
C THR A 98 0.00 12.86 -19.65
N THR A 99 -0.39 11.67 -19.20
CA THR A 99 -0.23 11.29 -17.80
C THR A 99 1.27 11.11 -17.58
N ARG A 100 1.86 11.90 -16.66
CA ARG A 100 3.28 11.76 -16.32
C ARG A 100 3.48 10.41 -15.65
N SER A 101 3.92 9.40 -16.39
CA SER A 101 4.37 8.13 -15.81
C SER A 101 5.56 8.40 -14.87
N MET A 102 5.49 7.87 -13.66
CA MET A 102 6.55 8.02 -12.66
C MET A 102 7.82 7.32 -13.17
N LYS A 103 8.99 7.99 -13.12
CA LYS A 103 10.24 7.36 -13.56
C LYS A 103 10.68 6.27 -12.56
N PRO A 104 11.44 5.24 -12.97
CA PRO A 104 11.90 4.17 -12.06
C PRO A 104 12.61 4.69 -10.79
N ASN A 105 13.41 5.74 -10.91
CA ASN A 105 14.12 6.34 -9.76
C ASN A 105 13.17 7.10 -8.82
N GLU A 106 12.13 7.74 -9.37
CA GLU A 106 11.11 8.43 -8.58
C GLU A 106 10.23 7.41 -7.86
N PHE A 107 9.87 6.33 -8.54
CA PHE A 107 9.16 5.18 -7.99
C PHE A 107 9.92 4.56 -6.80
N ASN A 108 11.17 4.17 -7.01
CA ASN A 108 12.01 3.57 -5.96
C ASN A 108 12.16 4.52 -4.76
N SER A 109 12.26 5.83 -5.01
CA SER A 109 12.36 6.83 -3.93
C SER A 109 11.06 6.97 -3.14
N VAL A 110 9.90 6.91 -3.80
CA VAL A 110 8.59 7.04 -3.14
C VAL A 110 8.28 5.81 -2.31
N VAL A 111 8.44 4.61 -2.87
CA VAL A 111 8.22 3.34 -2.16
C VAL A 111 9.16 3.24 -0.96
N LYS A 112 10.45 3.54 -1.16
CA LYS A 112 11.42 3.55 -0.07
C LYS A 112 11.04 4.55 1.01
N SER A 113 10.61 5.76 0.66
CA SER A 113 10.17 6.76 1.64
C SER A 113 9.00 6.29 2.51
N PHE A 114 8.04 5.57 1.93
CA PHE A 114 6.94 4.99 2.69
C PHE A 114 7.39 3.84 3.59
N MET A 115 8.27 2.96 3.10
CA MET A 115 8.85 1.89 3.91
C MET A 115 9.69 2.44 5.08
N ASP A 116 10.53 3.44 4.84
CA ASP A 116 11.38 4.07 5.86
C ASP A 116 10.52 4.74 6.95
N LYS A 117 9.41 5.38 6.58
CA LYS A 117 8.45 5.95 7.55
C LYS A 117 7.78 4.88 8.40
N ALA A 118 7.35 3.78 7.79
CA ALA A 118 6.77 2.66 8.53
C ALA A 118 7.78 2.10 9.54
N TYR A 119 9.03 1.89 9.10
CA TYR A 119 10.10 1.38 9.95
C TYR A 119 10.47 2.34 11.10
N SER A 120 10.53 3.66 10.83
CA SER A 120 10.80 4.67 11.85
C SER A 120 9.75 4.63 12.97
N ILE A 121 8.47 4.57 12.62
CA ILE A 121 7.37 4.52 13.59
C ILE A 121 7.47 3.28 14.49
N LEU A 122 7.82 2.13 13.91
CA LEU A 122 7.97 0.88 14.65
C LEU A 122 9.22 0.89 15.53
N SER A 123 10.31 1.50 15.07
CA SER A 123 11.56 1.64 15.83
C SER A 123 11.42 2.58 17.02
N GLU A 124 10.69 3.69 16.86
CA GLU A 124 10.31 4.59 17.96
C GLU A 124 9.47 3.86 19.00
N TYR A 125 8.55 3.00 18.56
CA TYR A 125 7.74 2.20 19.47
C TYR A 125 8.58 1.20 20.27
N ALA A 126 9.48 0.47 19.62
CA ALA A 126 10.36 -0.50 20.29
C ALA A 126 11.33 0.17 21.27
N SER A 127 11.84 1.37 20.94
CA SER A 127 12.72 2.12 21.84
C SER A 127 11.99 2.75 23.03
N SER A 128 10.73 3.16 22.85
CA SER A 128 9.88 3.69 23.93
C SER A 128 9.32 2.61 24.85
N SER A 129 9.14 1.40 24.35
CA SER A 129 8.62 0.26 25.11
C SER A 129 9.79 -0.60 25.58
N ARG A 130 10.28 -0.35 26.80
CA ARG A 130 11.38 -1.11 27.44
C ARG A 130 11.13 -2.63 27.58
N ASP A 131 10.01 -3.15 27.10
CA ASP A 131 9.54 -4.53 27.31
C ASP A 131 9.46 -5.41 26.04
N TYR A 132 9.84 -4.92 24.85
CA TYR A 132 9.84 -5.77 23.64
C TYR A 132 11.25 -6.23 23.29
N VAL A 133 11.51 -7.51 23.56
CA VAL A 133 12.68 -8.25 23.08
C VAL A 133 12.67 -8.24 21.56
N VAL A 134 13.65 -7.56 20.96
CA VAL A 134 14.03 -7.78 19.56
C VAL A 134 14.62 -9.18 19.50
N VAL A 135 13.84 -10.15 19.03
CA VAL A 135 14.37 -11.48 18.72
C VAL A 135 15.03 -11.35 17.35
N VAL A 136 16.36 -11.26 17.36
CA VAL A 136 17.23 -11.32 16.18
C VAL A 136 17.30 -12.75 15.67
#